data_AF-A0A7D7ZN61-F1
#
_entry.id   AF-A0A7D7ZN61-F1
#
_cell.length_a   1.000
_cell.length_b   1.000
_cell.length_c   1.000
_cell.angle_alpha   90.00
_cell.angle_beta   90.00
_cell.angle_gamma   90.00
#
_symmetry.space_group_name_H-M   'P 1'
#
loop_
_entity.id
_entity.type
_entity.pdbx_description
1 polymer ?
#
loop_
_entity_poly.entity_id
_entity_poly.type
_entity_poly.pdbx_seq_one_letter_code
_entity_poly.pdbx_strand_id
1 'polypeptide(L)'
;MSLYNLHEISKSYFLKGLIKYTVILITCSIILSISACGGDKDEAPTETAENETTETVTPESTKATSNDISSEVQSNREKWMAHEISNYEIEMQKICYCVPEVVRMMVFEVGDNKVETVRYADTGDDVDPQHYGDFNTIEGMFLFVEQALEKNPADLIIAYDEEYGYIKELSVDFKENIADDEISIIASNMRPR
;
A
#
# COMPACT_ATOMS: atom_id res chain seq x y z
N MET A 1 1.47 -25.33 -37.44
CA MET A 1 0.00 -25.32 -37.41
C MET A 1 -0.44 -26.03 -36.14
N SER A 2 -0.59 -25.29 -35.04
CA SER A 2 -1.50 -25.64 -33.95
C SER A 2 -1.57 -24.44 -33.00
N LEU A 3 -2.63 -23.65 -33.17
CA LEU A 3 -2.98 -22.54 -32.28
C LEU A 3 -3.70 -23.17 -31.09
N TYR A 4 -3.07 -23.18 -29.91
CA TYR A 4 -3.77 -23.49 -28.67
C TYR A 4 -4.14 -22.19 -27.95
N ASN A 5 -5.45 -22.10 -27.73
CA ASN A 5 -6.24 -21.01 -27.17
C ASN A 5 -5.66 -20.32 -25.93
N LEU A 6 -5.32 -19.03 -26.08
CA LEU A 6 -5.08 -18.06 -25.00
C LEU A 6 -6.38 -17.62 -24.27
N HIS A 7 -7.53 -18.26 -24.55
CA HIS A 7 -8.84 -17.82 -24.04
C HIS A 7 -9.37 -18.62 -22.84
N GLU A 8 -8.67 -19.67 -22.39
CA GLU A 8 -9.11 -20.49 -21.24
C GLU A 8 -8.49 -20.12 -19.90
N ILE A 9 -7.38 -19.37 -19.87
CA ILE A 9 -6.67 -19.06 -18.62
C ILE A 9 -7.35 -17.90 -17.84
N SER A 10 -8.12 -17.03 -18.50
CA SER A 10 -8.77 -15.88 -17.84
C SER A 10 -10.03 -16.23 -17.03
N LYS A 11 -10.62 -17.42 -17.21
CA LYS A 11 -11.86 -17.81 -16.52
C LYS A 11 -11.63 -18.47 -15.16
N SER A 12 -10.43 -18.95 -14.88
CA SER A 12 -10.09 -19.63 -13.61
C SER A 12 -9.96 -18.66 -12.43
N TYR A 13 -9.51 -17.43 -12.69
CA TYR A 13 -9.29 -16.42 -11.64
C TYR A 13 -10.53 -15.57 -11.31
N PHE A 14 -11.57 -15.58 -12.15
CA PHE A 14 -12.80 -14.80 -11.91
C PHE A 14 -13.82 -15.52 -11.00
N LEU A 15 -13.67 -16.83 -10.75
CA LEU A 15 -14.67 -17.62 -10.01
C LEU A 15 -14.42 -17.77 -8.50
N LYS A 16 -13.32 -17.26 -7.94
CA LYS A 16 -13.04 -17.36 -6.48
C LYS A 16 -13.38 -16.11 -5.66
N GLY A 17 -13.86 -15.02 -6.29
CA GLY A 17 -14.17 -13.76 -5.61
C GLY A 17 -15.64 -13.48 -5.27
N LEU A 18 -16.60 -14.33 -5.69
CA LEU A 18 -18.03 -13.97 -5.68
C LEU A 18 -18.90 -14.63 -4.60
N ILE A 19 -18.33 -15.40 -3.66
CA ILE A 19 -19.13 -16.22 -2.71
C ILE A 19 -19.47 -15.47 -1.40
N LYS A 20 -18.99 -14.25 -1.16
CA LYS A 20 -19.25 -13.52 0.11
C LYS A 20 -20.44 -12.55 0.10
N TYR A 21 -21.13 -12.33 -1.02
CA TYR A 21 -22.21 -11.32 -1.11
C TYR A 21 -23.58 -11.92 -1.42
N THR A 22 -24.02 -12.89 -0.61
CA THR A 22 -25.39 -13.42 -0.74
C THR A 22 -26.05 -13.62 0.62
N VAL A 23 -26.24 -12.54 1.38
CA VAL A 23 -27.35 -12.45 2.35
C VAL A 23 -27.77 -10.97 2.46
N ILE A 24 -29.07 -10.73 2.65
CA ILE A 24 -29.80 -9.45 2.78
C ILE A 24 -30.41 -8.92 1.46
N LEU A 25 -31.46 -9.62 1.02
CA LEU A 25 -32.63 -9.03 0.36
C LEU A 25 -33.79 -9.05 1.37
N ILE A 26 -34.79 -8.19 1.14
CA ILE A 26 -36.12 -8.03 1.80
C ILE A 26 -36.14 -6.82 2.76
N THR A 27 -37.01 -5.80 2.66
CA THR A 27 -38.04 -5.29 1.73
C THR A 27 -38.50 -3.97 2.36
N CYS A 28 -38.93 -2.97 1.59
CA CYS A 28 -40.31 -2.45 1.65
C CYS A 28 -40.46 -1.24 0.72
N SER A 29 -41.48 -1.30 -0.14
CA SER A 29 -41.86 -0.23 -1.06
C SER A 29 -42.98 0.64 -0.46
N ILE A 30 -43.01 1.89 -0.93
CA ILE A 30 -44.17 2.80 -1.05
C ILE A 30 -44.60 3.54 0.23
N ILE A 31 -44.60 4.89 0.15
CA ILE A 31 -45.80 5.76 0.25
C ILE A 31 -45.48 7.12 -0.41
N LEU A 32 -46.34 7.52 -1.37
CA LEU A 32 -46.50 8.86 -1.93
C LEU A 32 -47.19 9.80 -0.92
N SER A 33 -46.90 11.11 -0.96
CA SER A 33 -47.85 12.26 -0.81
C SER A 33 -47.07 13.58 -1.00
N ILE A 34 -47.23 14.33 -2.10
CA ILE A 34 -48.09 15.52 -2.32
C ILE A 34 -47.86 16.68 -1.33
N SER A 35 -47.48 17.86 -1.88
CA SER A 35 -48.12 19.19 -1.71
C SER A 35 -47.17 20.37 -1.43
N ALA A 36 -47.03 21.22 -2.46
CA ALA A 36 -47.21 22.69 -2.49
C ALA A 36 -46.62 23.67 -1.44
N CYS A 37 -46.06 24.75 -2.03
CA CYS A 37 -46.21 26.20 -1.73
C CYS A 37 -45.28 26.95 -0.76
N GLY A 38 -44.78 28.08 -1.30
CA GLY A 38 -44.47 29.35 -0.60
C GLY A 38 -43.03 29.44 -0.07
N GLY A 39 -42.29 30.53 -0.20
CA GLY A 39 -42.53 31.91 -0.63
C GLY A 39 -41.28 32.73 -0.26
N ASP A 40 -41.13 33.90 -0.89
CA ASP A 40 -40.03 34.88 -0.79
C ASP A 40 -39.46 35.16 0.61
N LYS A 41 -38.17 35.60 0.62
CA LYS A 41 -37.68 36.76 1.39
C LYS A 41 -36.23 37.15 1.01
N ASP A 42 -36.13 38.29 0.33
CA ASP A 42 -35.39 39.52 0.68
C ASP A 42 -33.86 39.54 0.93
N GLU A 43 -33.21 40.36 0.07
CA GLU A 43 -32.24 41.45 0.32
C GLU A 43 -30.81 41.22 0.88
N ALA A 44 -29.82 41.35 -0.04
CA ALA A 44 -28.70 42.34 -0.09
C ALA A 44 -27.57 42.32 0.98
N PRO A 45 -26.41 43.03 0.80
CA PRO A 45 -25.60 43.37 -0.38
C PRO A 45 -24.05 43.17 -0.18
N THR A 46 -23.28 43.60 -1.19
CA THR A 46 -21.96 44.30 -1.11
C THR A 46 -20.63 43.53 -1.19
N GLU A 47 -20.08 43.52 -2.41
CA GLU A 47 -18.79 44.06 -2.87
C GLU A 47 -17.63 44.41 -1.87
N THR A 48 -16.46 43.83 -2.23
CA THR A 48 -15.09 44.39 -2.42
C THR A 48 -14.07 44.67 -1.29
N ALA A 49 -12.81 44.51 -1.75
CA ALA A 49 -11.48 44.92 -1.25
C ALA A 49 -10.74 43.90 -0.35
N GLU A 50 -9.76 43.17 -0.91
CA GLU A 50 -8.33 43.54 -1.09
C GLU A 50 -7.54 43.59 0.22
N ASN A 51 -6.62 42.63 0.43
CA ASN A 51 -5.24 43.00 0.78
C ASN A 51 -4.24 41.89 0.45
N GLU A 52 -3.18 42.36 -0.19
CA GLU A 52 -1.95 41.78 -0.69
C GLU A 52 -1.02 41.41 0.47
N THR A 53 -0.45 40.19 0.48
CA THR A 53 0.76 39.92 1.27
C THR A 53 1.62 38.86 0.55
N THR A 54 2.60 39.38 -0.18
CA THR A 54 3.92 38.86 -0.50
C THR A 54 4.22 37.40 -0.12
N GLU A 55 4.15 36.51 -1.10
CA GLU A 55 4.74 35.16 -1.04
C GLU A 55 6.25 35.24 -1.29
N THR A 56 7.03 34.96 -0.25
CA THR A 56 8.42 34.51 -0.38
C THR A 56 8.43 33.05 -0.83
N VAL A 57 8.62 32.82 -2.13
CA VAL A 57 8.79 31.50 -2.73
C VAL A 57 10.09 30.86 -2.23
N THR A 58 9.95 29.84 -1.39
CA THR A 58 10.96 28.84 -1.05
C THR A 58 10.53 27.55 -1.76
N PRO A 59 11.43 26.73 -2.33
CA PRO A 59 11.05 25.63 -3.22
C PRO A 59 10.18 24.62 -2.48
N GLU A 60 8.94 24.50 -2.93
CA GLU A 60 7.92 23.60 -2.43
C GLU A 60 8.30 22.15 -2.77
N SER A 61 8.58 21.38 -1.72
CA SER A 61 8.55 19.91 -1.79
C SER A 61 7.09 19.52 -2.02
N THR A 62 6.74 19.24 -3.27
CA THR A 62 5.38 18.85 -3.64
C THR A 62 5.06 17.49 -3.02
N LYS A 63 4.22 17.48 -1.97
CA LYS A 63 3.68 16.25 -1.37
C LYS A 63 2.83 15.55 -2.44
N ALA A 64 3.26 14.37 -2.90
CA ALA A 64 2.49 13.56 -3.83
C ALA A 64 1.09 13.31 -3.25
N THR A 65 0.06 13.39 -4.09
CA THR A 65 -1.31 13.14 -3.62
C THR A 65 -1.53 11.64 -3.41
N SER A 66 -2.46 11.26 -2.54
CA SER A 66 -2.73 9.84 -2.25
C SER A 66 -3.13 9.03 -3.50
N ASN A 67 -3.78 9.67 -4.48
CA ASN A 67 -4.12 9.04 -5.76
C ASN A 67 -2.87 8.75 -6.61
N ASP A 68 -1.91 9.67 -6.63
CA ASP A 68 -0.66 9.49 -7.37
C ASP A 68 0.15 8.33 -6.75
N ILE A 69 0.26 8.31 -5.42
CA ILE A 69 0.94 7.22 -4.69
C ILE A 69 0.25 5.88 -4.98
N SER A 70 -1.08 5.81 -4.90
CA SER A 70 -1.83 4.58 -5.17
C SER A 70 -1.58 4.05 -6.60
N SER A 71 -1.51 4.95 -7.59
CA SER A 71 -1.21 4.57 -8.96
C SER A 71 0.21 4.05 -9.15
N GLU A 72 1.18 4.64 -8.45
CA GLU A 72 2.58 4.23 -8.48
C GLU A 72 2.79 2.87 -7.81
N VAL A 73 2.14 2.63 -6.66
CA VAL A 73 2.12 1.34 -5.97
C VAL A 73 1.59 0.25 -6.89
N GLN A 74 0.46 0.50 -7.55
CA GLN A 74 -0.15 -0.46 -8.49
C GLN A 74 0.78 -0.76 -9.67
N SER A 75 1.38 0.25 -10.29
CA SER A 75 2.26 0.06 -11.44
C SER A 75 3.51 -0.75 -11.10
N ASN A 76 4.12 -0.50 -9.94
CA ASN A 76 5.30 -1.24 -9.49
C ASN A 76 4.95 -2.68 -9.06
N ARG A 77 3.78 -2.88 -8.45
CA ARG A 77 3.28 -4.22 -8.14
C ARG A 77 3.03 -5.04 -9.41
N GLU A 78 2.42 -4.45 -10.43
CA GLU A 78 2.23 -5.11 -11.73
C GLU A 78 3.56 -5.48 -12.39
N LYS A 79 4.56 -4.60 -12.30
CA LYS A 79 5.91 -4.87 -12.79
C LYS A 79 6.56 -6.06 -12.07
N TRP A 80 6.45 -6.11 -10.74
CA TRP A 80 6.91 -7.26 -9.94
C TRP A 80 6.20 -8.55 -10.37
N MET A 81 4.87 -8.52 -10.47
CA MET A 81 4.08 -9.68 -10.88
C MET A 81 4.41 -10.16 -12.30
N ALA A 82 4.77 -9.26 -13.21
CA ALA A 82 5.13 -9.59 -14.59
C ALA A 82 6.43 -10.40 -14.73
N HIS A 83 7.28 -10.41 -13.69
CA HIS A 83 8.47 -11.27 -13.67
C HIS A 83 8.16 -12.73 -13.29
N GLU A 84 6.95 -13.02 -12.78
CA GLU A 84 6.52 -14.37 -12.38
C GLU A 84 7.46 -15.04 -11.36
N ILE A 85 8.15 -14.24 -10.53
CA ILE A 85 9.07 -14.72 -9.49
C ILE A 85 8.26 -15.11 -8.25
N SER A 86 8.19 -16.40 -7.95
CA SER A 86 7.58 -16.93 -6.72
C SER A 86 8.59 -17.52 -5.74
N ASN A 87 9.84 -17.72 -6.18
CA ASN A 87 10.95 -18.26 -5.41
C ASN A 87 12.11 -17.27 -5.48
N TYR A 88 12.55 -16.78 -4.33
CA TYR A 88 13.59 -15.77 -4.25
C TYR A 88 14.24 -15.73 -2.88
N GLU A 89 15.35 -15.02 -2.79
CA GLU A 89 15.92 -14.56 -1.54
C GLU A 89 15.94 -13.04 -1.53
N ILE A 90 15.73 -12.43 -0.35
CA ILE A 90 15.81 -10.98 -0.16
C ILE A 90 16.38 -10.65 1.22
N GLU A 91 17.16 -9.58 1.30
CA GLU A 91 17.62 -9.01 2.56
C GLU A 91 16.67 -7.90 3.00
N MET A 92 16.18 -7.96 4.25
CA MET A 92 15.31 -6.93 4.82
C MET A 92 15.75 -6.55 6.23
N GLN A 93 15.56 -5.28 6.57
CA GLN A 93 15.84 -4.73 7.89
C GLN A 93 14.74 -3.75 8.30
N LYS A 94 14.21 -3.93 9.51
CA LYS A 94 13.35 -2.94 10.15
C LYS A 94 14.19 -1.84 10.78
N ILE A 95 13.82 -0.58 10.54
CA ILE A 95 14.44 0.58 11.15
C ILE A 95 13.48 1.11 12.22
N CYS A 96 13.84 0.90 13.48
CA CYS A 96 13.09 1.37 14.65
C CYS A 96 13.98 1.42 15.88
N TYR A 97 13.53 2.09 16.95
CA TYR A 97 14.14 1.99 18.27
C TYR A 97 13.66 0.70 18.97
N CYS A 98 14.04 -0.45 18.42
CA CYS A 98 13.68 -1.77 18.93
C CYS A 98 14.90 -2.51 19.49
N VAL A 99 14.68 -3.69 20.08
CA VAL A 99 15.77 -4.57 20.53
C VAL A 99 16.66 -5.01 19.35
N PRO A 100 17.96 -5.28 19.57
CA PRO A 100 18.91 -5.61 18.51
C PRO A 100 18.46 -6.76 17.60
N GLU A 101 17.77 -7.75 18.15
CA GLU A 101 17.29 -8.94 17.44
C GLU A 101 16.27 -8.62 16.33
N VAL A 102 15.55 -7.49 16.44
CA VAL A 102 14.50 -7.07 15.51
C VAL A 102 15.04 -6.15 14.41
N VAL A 103 16.09 -5.37 14.72
CA VAL A 103 16.66 -4.37 13.78
C VAL A 103 17.89 -4.88 13.04
N ARG A 104 18.27 -6.15 13.21
CA ARG A 104 19.34 -6.77 12.42
C ARG A 104 18.87 -7.02 10.99
N MET A 105 19.81 -6.95 10.05
CA MET A 105 19.57 -7.38 8.67
C MET A 105 19.29 -8.88 8.65
N MET A 106 18.24 -9.28 7.95
CA MET A 106 17.80 -10.67 7.86
C MET A 106 17.69 -11.08 6.39
N VAL A 107 18.07 -12.31 6.10
CA VAL A 107 17.93 -12.95 4.79
C VAL A 107 16.69 -13.81 4.82
N PHE A 108 15.71 -13.51 3.97
CA PHE A 108 14.47 -14.27 3.81
C PHE A 108 14.59 -15.16 2.58
N GLU A 109 14.47 -16.46 2.75
CA GLU A 109 14.22 -17.39 1.63
C GLU A 109 12.72 -17.58 1.48
N VAL A 110 12.21 -17.23 0.31
CA VAL A 110 10.79 -17.30 -0.04
C VAL A 110 10.60 -18.32 -1.15
N GLY A 111 9.70 -19.27 -0.94
CA GLY A 111 9.30 -20.30 -1.89
C GLY A 111 7.77 -20.35 -2.03
N ASP A 112 7.27 -20.43 -3.26
CA ASP A 112 5.84 -20.34 -3.58
C ASP A 112 5.12 -19.15 -2.88
N ASN A 113 5.78 -17.98 -2.86
CA ASN A 113 5.34 -16.76 -2.17
C ASN A 113 5.12 -16.92 -0.65
N LYS A 114 5.83 -17.86 -0.03
CA LYS A 114 5.83 -18.07 1.43
C LYS A 114 7.25 -18.12 1.96
N VAL A 115 7.45 -17.57 3.15
CA VAL A 115 8.72 -17.68 3.85
C VAL A 115 9.00 -19.14 4.15
N GLU A 116 10.13 -19.64 3.66
CA GLU A 116 10.64 -20.96 3.99
C GLU A 116 11.61 -20.88 5.17
N THR A 117 12.54 -19.92 5.13
CA THR A 117 13.51 -19.69 6.20
C THR A 117 13.83 -18.20 6.34
N VAL A 118 14.26 -17.82 7.55
CA VAL A 118 14.80 -16.49 7.84
C VAL A 118 16.06 -16.66 8.67
N ARG A 119 17.16 -16.02 8.25
CA ARG A 119 18.45 -16.07 8.95
C ARG A 119 19.01 -14.69 9.16
N TYR A 120 19.75 -14.47 10.24
CA TYR A 120 20.49 -13.22 10.42
C TYR A 120 21.61 -13.13 9.39
N ALA A 121 21.74 -11.99 8.70
CA ALA A 121 22.72 -11.84 7.62
C ALA A 121 24.20 -11.88 8.10
N ASP A 122 24.43 -11.47 9.35
CA ASP A 122 25.75 -11.40 9.98
C ASP A 122 26.23 -12.75 10.57
N THR A 123 25.34 -13.58 11.11
CA THR A 123 25.70 -14.86 11.74
C THR A 123 25.25 -16.09 10.97
N GLY A 124 24.23 -15.97 10.14
CA GLY A 124 23.58 -17.11 9.47
C GLY A 124 22.70 -17.96 10.38
N ASP A 125 22.50 -17.56 11.64
CA ASP A 125 21.62 -18.27 12.57
C ASP A 125 20.15 -18.04 12.20
N ASP A 126 19.31 -19.04 12.48
CA ASP A 126 17.87 -18.95 12.31
C ASP A 126 17.29 -17.82 13.18
N VAL A 127 16.34 -17.07 12.62
CA VAL A 127 15.64 -15.99 13.32
C VAL A 127 14.37 -16.53 13.96
N ASP A 128 14.13 -16.19 15.24
CA ASP A 128 12.85 -16.46 15.88
C ASP A 128 11.73 -15.70 15.14
N PRO A 129 10.61 -16.36 14.74
CA PRO A 129 9.48 -15.70 14.08
C PRO A 129 8.94 -14.46 14.77
N GLN A 130 9.09 -14.35 16.10
CA GLN A 130 8.69 -13.16 16.85
C GLN A 130 9.52 -11.90 16.50
N HIS A 131 10.71 -12.05 15.89
CA HIS A 131 11.61 -10.94 15.59
C HIS A 131 11.40 -10.30 14.22
N TYR A 132 10.73 -10.97 13.26
CA TYR A 132 10.53 -10.41 11.91
C TYR A 132 9.07 -10.11 11.54
N GLY A 133 8.09 -10.63 12.28
CA GLY A 133 6.67 -10.28 12.08
C GLY A 133 6.12 -10.59 10.68
N ASP A 134 5.14 -9.80 10.24
CA ASP A 134 4.38 -10.04 9.00
C ASP A 134 5.03 -9.43 7.73
N PHE A 135 6.12 -8.68 7.87
CA PHE A 135 6.83 -8.02 6.76
C PHE A 135 7.87 -8.92 6.11
N ASN A 136 7.41 -10.01 5.50
CA ASN A 136 8.28 -11.14 5.25
C ASN A 136 8.30 -11.61 3.78
N THR A 137 7.54 -10.94 2.91
CA THR A 137 7.54 -11.15 1.45
C THR A 137 7.32 -9.83 0.73
N ILE A 138 7.72 -9.75 -0.54
CA ILE A 138 7.48 -8.57 -1.40
C ILE A 138 5.98 -8.29 -1.54
N GLU A 139 5.15 -9.33 -1.73
CA GLU A 139 3.68 -9.18 -1.75
C GLU A 139 3.13 -8.69 -0.40
N GLY A 140 3.70 -9.15 0.71
CA GLY A 140 3.35 -8.67 2.04
C GLY A 140 3.64 -7.18 2.21
N MET A 141 4.75 -6.67 1.66
CA MET A 141 5.06 -5.25 1.67
C MET A 141 4.05 -4.43 0.85
N PHE A 142 3.68 -4.89 -0.35
CA PHE A 142 2.63 -4.23 -1.15
C PHE A 142 1.28 -4.21 -0.42
N LEU A 143 0.87 -5.33 0.15
CA LEU A 143 -0.37 -5.42 0.92
C LEU A 143 -0.35 -4.47 2.13
N PHE A 144 0.79 -4.34 2.81
CA PHE A 144 0.93 -3.39 3.90
C PHE A 144 0.75 -1.95 3.41
N VAL A 145 1.36 -1.56 2.29
CA VAL A 145 1.21 -0.22 1.73
C VAL A 145 -0.24 0.08 1.37
N GLU A 146 -0.95 -0.87 0.75
CA GLU A 146 -2.38 -0.75 0.45
C GLU A 146 -3.19 -0.49 1.73
N GLN A 147 -2.95 -1.26 2.80
CA GLN A 147 -3.61 -1.05 4.10
C GLN A 147 -3.20 0.26 4.78
N ALA A 148 -1.97 0.71 4.58
CA ALA A 148 -1.50 1.98 5.12
C ALA A 148 -2.23 3.13 4.44
N LEU A 149 -2.35 3.12 3.11
CA LEU A 149 -3.09 4.12 2.33
C LEU A 149 -4.56 4.24 2.78
N GLU A 150 -5.23 3.12 3.10
CA GLU A 150 -6.60 3.13 3.63
C GLU A 150 -6.73 3.88 4.97
N LYS A 151 -5.64 3.98 5.74
CA LYS A 151 -5.60 4.70 7.02
C LYS A 151 -5.26 6.18 6.86
N ASN A 152 -4.99 6.65 5.64
CA ASN A 152 -4.61 8.03 5.33
C ASN A 152 -3.46 8.52 6.23
N PRO A 153 -2.24 7.97 6.05
CA PRO A 153 -1.11 8.26 6.92
C PRO A 153 -0.70 9.72 6.79
N ALA A 154 -0.09 10.26 7.85
CA ALA A 154 0.46 11.60 7.86
C ALA A 154 1.58 11.75 6.83
N ASP A 155 2.46 10.74 6.74
CA ASP A 155 3.52 10.64 5.75
C ASP A 155 3.72 9.20 5.24
N LEU A 156 4.10 9.08 3.97
CA LEU A 156 4.36 7.81 3.30
C LEU A 156 5.43 8.01 2.23
N ILE A 157 6.59 7.40 2.46
CA ILE A 157 7.73 7.40 1.55
C ILE A 157 7.94 5.97 1.06
N ILE A 158 8.02 5.80 -0.25
CA ILE A 158 8.27 4.51 -0.89
C ILE A 158 9.33 4.69 -1.96
N ALA A 159 10.33 3.82 -1.99
CA ALA A 159 11.24 3.69 -3.12
C ALA A 159 11.15 2.28 -3.68
N TYR A 160 11.20 2.17 -5.01
CA TYR A 160 11.10 0.92 -5.74
C TYR A 160 12.43 0.54 -6.40
N ASP A 161 12.60 -0.75 -6.62
CA ASP A 161 13.65 -1.28 -7.46
C ASP A 161 13.36 -1.03 -8.96
N GLU A 162 14.35 -0.50 -9.69
CA GLU A 162 14.19 -0.11 -11.09
C GLU A 162 14.09 -1.30 -12.06
N GLU A 163 14.51 -2.50 -11.69
CA GLU A 163 14.47 -3.68 -12.56
C GLU A 163 13.21 -4.52 -12.28
N TYR A 164 12.96 -4.80 -11.01
CA TYR A 164 11.94 -5.73 -10.56
C TYR A 164 10.68 -5.05 -10.04
N GLY A 165 10.74 -3.77 -9.66
CA GLY A 165 9.58 -3.03 -9.15
C GLY A 165 9.19 -3.35 -7.70
N TYR A 166 9.94 -4.19 -6.97
CA TYR A 166 9.67 -4.42 -5.55
C TYR A 166 10.00 -3.17 -4.72
N ILE A 167 9.38 -3.06 -3.55
CA ILE A 167 9.64 -1.96 -2.60
C ILE A 167 11.01 -2.19 -1.93
N LYS A 168 11.97 -1.30 -2.17
CA LYS A 168 13.31 -1.33 -1.55
C LYS A 168 13.42 -0.44 -0.31
N GLU A 169 12.56 0.56 -0.18
CA GLU A 169 12.46 1.42 1.00
C GLU A 169 10.99 1.75 1.23
N LEU A 170 10.58 1.68 2.48
CA LEU A 170 9.25 2.02 2.93
C LEU A 170 9.38 2.74 4.26
N SER A 171 8.77 3.91 4.37
CA SER A 171 8.60 4.62 5.63
C SER A 171 7.18 5.14 5.73
N VAL A 172 6.49 4.82 6.82
CA VAL A 172 5.12 5.25 7.09
C VAL A 172 5.07 5.92 8.45
N ASP A 173 4.51 7.11 8.51
CA ASP A 173 4.09 7.79 9.73
C ASP A 173 2.55 7.91 9.67
N PHE A 174 1.86 7.24 10.59
CA PHE A 174 0.39 7.23 10.58
C PHE A 174 -0.19 8.54 11.12
N LYS A 175 0.48 9.19 12.07
CA LYS A 175 -0.04 10.37 12.77
C LYS A 175 1.09 11.30 13.17
N GLU A 176 0.98 12.55 12.72
CA GLU A 176 1.91 13.60 13.12
C GLU A 176 2.04 13.70 14.65
N ASN A 177 3.28 13.74 15.13
CA ASN A 177 3.63 13.96 16.53
C ASN A 177 3.17 12.86 17.50
N ILE A 178 2.93 11.64 17.02
CA ILE A 178 2.82 10.45 17.86
C ILE A 178 4.18 9.75 17.81
N ALA A 179 4.70 9.37 18.98
CA ALA A 179 5.96 8.64 19.02
C ALA A 179 5.70 7.14 18.85
N ASP A 180 6.61 6.48 18.13
CA ASP A 180 6.69 5.03 17.97
C ASP A 180 5.52 4.39 17.18
N ASP A 181 4.76 5.18 16.41
CA ASP A 181 3.78 4.66 15.44
C ASP A 181 4.35 4.54 14.02
N GLU A 182 5.59 4.97 13.81
CA GLU A 182 6.27 4.91 12.52
C GLU A 182 6.81 3.50 12.21
N ILE A 183 6.73 3.14 10.94
CA ILE A 183 7.24 1.87 10.43
C ILE A 183 8.15 2.16 9.25
N SER A 184 9.43 1.81 9.40
CA SER A 184 10.41 1.91 8.34
C SER A 184 11.07 0.56 8.06
N ILE A 185 11.19 0.21 6.77
CA ILE A 185 11.79 -1.04 6.29
C ILE A 185 12.67 -0.70 5.09
N ILE A 186 13.85 -1.31 5.07
CA ILE A 186 14.69 -1.36 3.88
C ILE A 186 14.79 -2.79 3.38
N ALA A 187 14.78 -2.96 2.07
CA ALA A 187 14.93 -4.23 1.39
C ALA A 187 15.97 -4.11 0.28
N SER A 188 16.80 -5.14 0.13
CA SER A 188 17.91 -5.14 -0.83
C SER A 188 18.31 -6.55 -1.23
N ASN A 189 19.23 -6.65 -2.21
CA ASN A 189 19.83 -7.92 -2.63
C ASN A 189 18.81 -9.00 -3.02
N MET A 190 17.65 -8.60 -3.55
CA MET A 190 16.64 -9.52 -4.05
C MET A 190 17.20 -10.32 -5.23
N ARG A 191 17.09 -11.64 -5.16
CA ARG A 191 17.54 -12.57 -6.21
C ARG A 191 16.54 -13.71 -6.40
N PRO A 192 16.07 -13.95 -7.65
CA PRO A 192 15.30 -15.16 -7.96
C PRO A 192 16.08 -16.44 -7.66
N ARG A 193 15.38 -17.53 -7.33
CA ARG A 193 15.94 -18.85 -7.01
C ARG A 193 15.42 -19.96 -7.90
#